data_AF-A0AA38GZP1-F1
#
_entry.id   AF-A0AA38GZP1-F1
#
_cell.length_a   1.000
_cell.length_b   1.000
_cell.length_c   1.000
_cell.angle_alpha   90.00
_cell.angle_beta   90.00
_cell.angle_gamma   90.00
#
_symmetry.space_group_name_H-M   'P 1'
#
loop_
_entity.id
_entity.type
_entity.pdbx_description
1 polymer ?
#
loop_
_entity_poly.entity_id
_entity_poly.type
_entity_poly.pdbx_seq_one_letter_code
_entity_poly.pdbx_strand_id
1 'polypeptide(L)'
;MESEADGEERVIATAEQIVMSLGNTHGMTQDMLNILSTFDHRFSNITDRLGAHLEERLLSAQQLLLRWEEGNSSFSSSRHHHHHHHHSPSPPMIWDGPPDQARAYLEAVDEIHNLMKALHVSDGDKPNDTLERARSVHAVAMARLLREFRHALLHHREPLRPDTLLSLPPNRVSFHSNREEEETEGEIEEEIHPPGQDRATVDDDDLSIDLVRPAAVPVLRDIAKRLIAGNHEQECCQVYSSARGVVLDENLIKL
;
A
#
# COMPACT_ATOMS: atom_id res chain seq x y z
N MET A 1 -33.13 -4.54 14.98
CA MET A 1 -32.82 -4.84 13.57
C MET A 1 -34.08 -4.56 12.78
N GLU A 2 -34.30 -3.29 12.44
CA GLU A 2 -35.32 -2.90 11.46
C GLU A 2 -34.62 -3.10 10.12
N SER A 3 -35.01 -4.14 9.38
CA SER A 3 -34.26 -4.62 8.21
C SER A 3 -34.39 -3.64 7.05
N GLU A 4 -33.30 -3.38 6.32
CA GLU A 4 -33.30 -2.61 5.06
C GLU A 4 -34.44 -3.00 4.10
N ALA A 5 -34.88 -4.27 4.14
CA ALA A 5 -36.02 -4.79 3.40
C ALA A 5 -37.37 -4.07 3.70
N ASP A 6 -37.62 -3.62 4.94
CA ASP A 6 -38.84 -2.89 5.31
C ASP A 6 -38.80 -1.44 4.79
N GLY A 7 -37.60 -0.84 4.75
CA GLY A 7 -37.39 0.47 4.15
C GLY A 7 -37.64 0.46 2.64
N GLU A 8 -37.11 -0.55 1.94
CA GLU A 8 -37.25 -0.69 0.50
C GLU A 8 -38.70 -0.97 0.08
N GLU A 9 -39.41 -1.86 0.78
CA GLU A 9 -40.82 -2.16 0.52
C GLU A 9 -41.72 -0.94 0.73
N ARG A 10 -41.44 -0.12 1.76
CA ARG A 10 -42.16 1.14 2.00
C ARG A 10 -41.92 2.18 0.90
N VAL A 11 -40.70 2.26 0.37
CA VAL A 11 -40.37 3.17 -0.74
C VAL A 11 -41.11 2.73 -2.01
N ILE A 12 -41.13 1.43 -2.30
CA ILE A 12 -41.85 0.87 -3.45
C ILE A 12 -43.36 1.12 -3.34
N ALA A 13 -43.98 0.83 -2.19
CA ALA A 13 -45.40 1.08 -1.97
C ALA A 13 -45.77 2.57 -2.11
N THR A 14 -44.90 3.47 -1.64
CA THR A 14 -45.08 4.92 -1.80
C THR A 14 -44.97 5.32 -3.27
N ALA A 15 -44.02 4.76 -4.01
CA ALA A 15 -43.85 5.02 -5.43
C ALA A 15 -45.07 4.55 -6.24
N GLU A 16 -45.59 3.35 -5.96
CA GLU A 16 -46.82 2.83 -6.58
C GLU A 16 -48.02 3.73 -6.32
N GLN A 17 -48.19 4.21 -5.07
CA GLN A 17 -49.28 5.11 -4.70
C GLN A 17 -49.19 6.46 -5.44
N ILE A 18 -47.98 7.00 -5.61
CA ILE A 18 -47.73 8.22 -6.40
C ILE A 18 -48.09 7.99 -7.87
N VAL A 19 -47.63 6.87 -8.46
CA VAL A 19 -47.93 6.50 -9.85
C VAL A 19 -49.43 6.35 -10.09
N MET A 20 -50.15 5.67 -9.19
CA MET A 20 -51.61 5.52 -9.28
C MET A 20 -52.34 6.86 -9.15
N SER A 21 -51.87 7.74 -8.25
CA SER A 21 -52.46 9.07 -8.08
C SER A 21 -52.23 9.98 -9.29
N LEU A 22 -51.11 9.82 -10.00
CA LEU A 22 -50.78 10.61 -11.19
C LEU A 22 -51.52 10.10 -12.44
N GLY A 23 -51.61 8.79 -12.62
CA GLY A 23 -52.22 8.14 -13.80
C GLY A 23 -53.67 8.56 -14.10
N ASN A 24 -54.39 9.10 -13.11
CA ASN A 24 -55.75 9.61 -13.29
C ASN A 24 -55.86 10.97 -14.01
N THR A 25 -54.76 11.70 -14.18
CA THR A 25 -54.74 13.05 -14.78
C THR A 25 -53.68 13.16 -15.87
N HIS A 26 -54.04 12.85 -17.13
CA HIS A 26 -53.14 12.75 -18.28
C HIS A 26 -52.18 13.95 -18.47
N GLY A 27 -52.63 15.19 -18.22
CA GLY A 27 -51.77 16.38 -18.33
C GLY A 27 -50.69 16.44 -17.23
N MET A 28 -51.07 16.13 -15.99
CA MET A 28 -50.17 16.14 -14.83
C MET A 28 -49.12 15.02 -14.91
N THR A 29 -49.49 13.86 -15.48
CA THR A 29 -48.56 12.76 -15.76
C THR A 29 -47.49 13.17 -16.77
N GLN A 30 -47.88 13.82 -17.87
CA GLN A 30 -46.94 14.24 -18.91
C GLN A 30 -45.96 15.30 -18.40
N ASP A 31 -46.43 16.25 -17.61
CA ASP A 31 -45.57 17.28 -16.99
C ASP A 31 -44.56 16.63 -16.03
N MET A 32 -45.00 15.68 -15.20
CA MET A 32 -44.08 14.97 -14.31
C MET A 32 -43.05 14.13 -15.07
N LEU A 33 -43.45 13.44 -16.14
CA LEU A 33 -42.52 12.69 -16.98
C LEU A 33 -41.50 13.61 -17.67
N ASN A 34 -41.93 14.79 -18.13
CA ASN A 34 -41.01 15.80 -18.67
C ASN A 34 -40.02 16.31 -17.62
N ILE A 35 -40.48 16.54 -16.39
CA ILE A 35 -39.63 16.95 -15.26
C ILE A 35 -38.60 15.85 -14.94
N LEU A 36 -39.05 14.61 -14.80
CA LEU A 36 -38.17 13.46 -14.51
C LEU A 36 -37.15 13.23 -15.63
N SER A 37 -37.57 13.29 -16.89
CA SER A 37 -36.67 13.23 -18.05
C SER A 37 -35.65 14.37 -18.04
N THR A 38 -36.07 15.60 -17.70
CA THR A 38 -35.14 16.74 -17.58
C THR A 38 -34.12 16.51 -16.47
N PHE A 39 -34.55 15.96 -15.32
CA PHE A 39 -33.61 15.60 -14.26
C PHE A 39 -32.65 14.50 -14.70
N ASP A 40 -33.14 13.43 -15.33
CA ASP A 40 -32.32 12.32 -15.80
C ASP A 40 -31.25 12.77 -16.80
N HIS A 41 -31.60 13.63 -17.75
CA HIS A 41 -30.63 14.24 -18.67
C HIS A 41 -29.58 15.10 -17.94
N ARG A 42 -29.99 15.86 -16.93
CA ARG A 42 -29.07 16.66 -16.11
C ARG A 42 -28.14 15.78 -15.28
N PHE A 43 -28.66 14.71 -14.68
CA PHE A 43 -27.87 13.75 -13.91
C PHE A 43 -26.89 13.00 -14.80
N SER A 44 -27.32 12.52 -15.96
CA SER A 44 -26.44 11.87 -16.94
C SER A 44 -25.26 12.77 -17.33
N ASN A 45 -25.53 14.04 -17.66
CA ASN A 45 -24.48 15.00 -18.00
C ASN A 45 -23.52 15.28 -16.81
N ILE A 46 -24.03 15.32 -15.58
CA ILE A 46 -23.18 15.48 -14.38
C ILE A 46 -22.28 14.26 -14.21
N THR A 47 -22.82 13.05 -14.35
CA THR A 47 -22.06 11.80 -14.24
C THR A 47 -21.00 11.70 -15.32
N ASP A 48 -21.31 12.06 -16.58
CA ASP A 48 -20.34 12.07 -17.68
C ASP A 48 -19.19 13.04 -17.41
N ARG A 49 -19.50 14.25 -16.92
CA ARG A 49 -18.48 15.24 -16.58
C ARG A 49 -17.61 14.80 -15.40
N LEU A 50 -18.20 14.13 -14.41
CA LEU A 50 -17.47 13.58 -13.28
C LEU A 50 -16.53 12.46 -13.75
N GLY A 51 -17.02 11.55 -14.60
CA GLY A 51 -16.22 10.48 -15.20
C GLY A 51 -15.01 11.03 -15.97
N ALA A 52 -15.23 12.01 -16.84
CA ALA A 52 -14.15 12.66 -17.60
C ALA A 52 -13.11 13.32 -16.68
N HIS A 53 -13.55 13.97 -15.59
CA HIS A 53 -12.65 14.60 -14.62
C HIS A 53 -11.82 13.57 -13.83
N LEU A 54 -12.42 12.45 -13.41
CA LEU A 54 -11.70 11.35 -12.75
C LEU A 54 -10.68 10.72 -13.69
N GLU A 55 -11.01 10.57 -14.97
CA GLU A 55 -10.12 10.05 -15.99
C GLU A 55 -8.90 10.97 -16.23
N GLU A 56 -9.10 12.29 -16.30
CA GLU A 56 -8.00 13.27 -16.44
C GLU A 56 -7.02 13.21 -15.26
N ARG A 57 -7.55 13.12 -14.04
CA ARG A 57 -6.75 12.97 -12.82
C ARG A 57 -5.97 11.66 -12.81
N LEU A 58 -6.61 10.57 -13.23
CA LEU A 58 -5.96 9.26 -13.36
C LEU A 58 -4.80 9.32 -14.35
N LEU A 59 -5.01 9.91 -15.53
CA LEU A 59 -3.98 10.07 -16.56
C LEU A 59 -2.78 10.88 -16.03
N SER A 60 -3.05 11.97 -15.33
CA SER A 60 -2.01 12.84 -14.76
C SER A 60 -1.16 12.10 -13.72
N ALA A 61 -1.80 11.39 -12.78
CA ALA A 61 -1.08 10.61 -11.78
C ALA A 61 -0.33 9.42 -12.40
N GLN A 62 -0.95 8.75 -13.37
CA GLN A 62 -0.34 7.63 -14.10
C GLN A 62 0.94 8.05 -14.84
N GLN A 63 0.94 9.17 -15.55
CA GLN A 63 2.12 9.66 -16.25
C GLN A 63 3.29 9.92 -15.29
N LEU A 64 3.00 10.48 -14.11
CA LEU A 64 4.02 10.74 -13.11
C LEU A 64 4.67 9.45 -12.60
N LEU A 65 3.86 8.42 -12.32
CA LEU A 65 4.33 7.14 -11.79
C LEU A 65 5.07 6.31 -12.84
N LEU A 66 4.52 6.20 -14.05
CA LEU A 66 5.07 5.35 -15.11
C LEU A 66 6.35 5.90 -15.75
N ARG A 67 6.58 7.21 -15.67
CA ARG A 67 7.86 7.84 -16.08
C ARG A 67 9.08 7.14 -15.45
N TRP A 68 8.92 6.60 -14.25
CA TRP A 68 9.99 5.91 -13.52
C TRP A 68 10.22 4.47 -13.97
N GLU A 69 9.28 3.89 -14.72
CA GLU A 69 9.37 2.55 -15.30
C GLU A 69 9.86 2.58 -16.75
N GLU A 70 9.61 3.67 -17.48
CA GLU A 70 10.04 3.87 -18.89
C GLU A 70 11.56 3.93 -19.09
N GLY A 71 12.34 4.16 -18.04
CA GLY A 71 13.80 4.09 -18.07
C GLY A 71 14.35 2.71 -18.52
N ASN A 72 13.54 1.66 -18.48
CA ASN A 72 13.90 0.31 -18.93
C ASN A 72 13.74 0.09 -20.45
N SER A 73 12.90 0.85 -21.15
CA SER A 73 12.55 0.57 -22.55
C SER A 73 13.43 1.32 -23.57
N SER A 74 14.02 2.45 -23.17
CA SER A 74 14.74 3.35 -24.10
C SER A 74 16.19 2.96 -24.38
N PHE A 75 16.79 2.01 -23.64
CA PHE A 75 18.19 1.61 -23.82
C PHE A 75 18.37 0.33 -24.65
N SER A 76 17.28 -0.37 -25.01
CA SER A 76 17.36 -1.64 -25.75
C SER A 76 17.46 -1.49 -27.28
N SER A 77 17.75 -0.30 -27.80
CA SER A 77 17.87 -0.06 -29.24
C SER A 77 19.12 0.74 -29.61
N SER A 78 20.29 0.27 -29.17
CA SER A 78 21.52 0.50 -29.94
C SER A 78 22.68 -0.43 -29.56
N ARG A 79 23.03 -1.25 -30.57
CA ARG A 79 24.39 -1.66 -30.95
C ARG A 79 25.00 -2.93 -30.34
N HIS A 80 25.28 -3.82 -31.28
CA HIS A 80 26.22 -4.94 -31.35
C HIS A 80 27.45 -4.94 -30.40
N HIS A 81 27.79 -6.17 -29.96
CA HIS A 81 29.12 -6.73 -29.67
C HIS A 81 29.86 -6.30 -28.38
N HIS A 82 29.76 -7.10 -27.31
CA HIS A 82 30.85 -7.91 -26.69
C HIS A 82 30.35 -8.56 -25.39
N HIS A 83 30.84 -9.77 -25.08
CA HIS A 83 30.58 -10.47 -23.83
C HIS A 83 31.11 -9.68 -22.62
N HIS A 84 30.20 -9.04 -21.89
CA HIS A 84 30.33 -8.78 -20.47
C HIS A 84 28.96 -9.01 -19.84
N HIS A 85 28.92 -9.58 -18.64
CA HIS A 85 27.71 -9.68 -17.83
C HIS A 85 27.11 -8.28 -17.62
N HIS A 86 26.22 -7.87 -18.52
CA HIS A 86 25.48 -6.62 -18.40
C HIS A 86 24.41 -6.82 -17.34
N HIS A 87 24.73 -6.38 -16.12
CA HIS A 87 23.72 -5.97 -15.16
C HIS A 87 22.88 -4.91 -15.88
N SER A 88 21.65 -5.25 -16.26
CA SER A 88 20.71 -4.26 -16.77
C SER A 88 20.66 -3.14 -15.73
N PRO A 89 20.96 -1.87 -16.07
CA PRO A 89 20.93 -0.80 -15.08
C PRO A 89 19.49 -0.71 -14.58
N SER A 90 19.30 -1.08 -13.32
CA SER A 90 18.00 -0.89 -12.66
C SER A 90 17.64 0.59 -12.78
N PRO A 91 16.36 0.94 -12.98
CA PRO A 91 15.96 2.34 -13.08
C PRO A 91 16.44 3.10 -11.83
N PRO A 92 16.85 4.37 -11.99
CA PRO A 92 17.41 5.16 -10.90
C PRO A 92 16.43 5.24 -9.73
N MET A 93 16.94 5.16 -8.50
CA MET A 93 16.11 5.23 -7.30
C MET A 93 15.57 6.64 -7.10
N ILE A 94 14.28 6.75 -6.77
CA ILE A 94 13.57 8.02 -6.63
C ILE A 94 14.12 8.79 -5.41
N TRP A 95 14.46 8.08 -4.34
CA TRP A 95 14.95 8.67 -3.09
C TRP A 95 16.44 9.02 -3.10
N ASP A 96 17.18 8.64 -4.14
CA ASP A 96 18.56 9.13 -4.38
C ASP A 96 18.56 10.50 -5.10
N GLY A 97 17.40 10.93 -5.60
CA GLY A 97 17.20 12.21 -6.29
C GLY A 97 16.78 13.35 -5.36
N PRO A 98 16.32 14.49 -5.93
CA PRO A 98 15.82 15.60 -5.13
C PRO A 98 14.52 15.20 -4.39
N PRO A 99 14.33 15.70 -3.14
CA PRO A 99 13.22 15.28 -2.28
C PRO A 99 11.84 15.60 -2.86
N ASP A 100 11.74 16.61 -3.74
CA ASP A 100 10.50 16.97 -4.42
C ASP A 100 9.98 15.84 -5.32
N GLN A 101 10.87 15.04 -5.91
CA GLN A 101 10.47 13.91 -6.76
C GLN A 101 9.86 12.78 -5.95
N ALA A 102 10.48 12.44 -4.80
CA ALA A 102 9.95 11.46 -3.86
C ALA A 102 8.58 11.89 -3.32
N ARG A 103 8.44 13.16 -2.93
CA ARG A 103 7.15 13.72 -2.47
C ARG A 103 6.09 13.65 -3.56
N ALA A 104 6.40 14.12 -4.76
CA ALA A 104 5.46 14.10 -5.88
C ALA A 104 5.04 12.67 -6.27
N TYR A 105 5.95 11.70 -6.15
CA TYR A 105 5.65 10.29 -6.36
C TYR A 105 4.64 9.77 -5.33
N LEU A 106 4.88 10.01 -4.04
CA LEU A 106 3.95 9.60 -2.98
C LEU A 106 2.58 10.28 -3.12
N GLU A 107 2.54 11.57 -3.45
CA GLU A 107 1.29 12.30 -3.72
C GLU A 107 0.50 11.66 -4.88
N ALA A 108 1.17 11.24 -5.95
CA ALA A 108 0.54 10.56 -7.07
C ALA A 108 0.02 9.15 -6.71
N VAL A 109 0.72 8.42 -5.83
CA VAL A 109 0.24 7.13 -5.30
C VAL A 109 -1.03 7.33 -4.49
N ASP A 110 -1.04 8.29 -3.57
CA ASP A 110 -2.19 8.62 -2.73
C ASP A 110 -3.39 9.03 -3.61
N GLU A 111 -3.13 9.80 -4.67
CA GLU A 111 -4.12 10.22 -5.66
C GLU A 111 -4.75 9.02 -6.39
N ILE A 112 -3.96 8.07 -6.90
CA ILE A 112 -4.51 6.86 -7.54
C ILE A 112 -5.31 6.03 -6.55
N HIS A 113 -4.82 5.88 -5.31
CA HIS A 113 -5.53 5.15 -4.27
C HIS A 113 -6.90 5.81 -3.96
N ASN A 114 -6.97 7.14 -3.91
CA ASN A 114 -8.21 7.87 -3.74
C ASN A 114 -9.15 7.74 -4.96
N LEU A 115 -8.60 7.78 -6.18
CA LEU A 115 -9.37 7.57 -7.42
C LEU A 115 -9.95 6.16 -7.47
N MET A 116 -9.21 5.13 -7.06
CA MET A 116 -9.72 3.76 -6.96
C MET A 116 -10.93 3.67 -6.01
N LYS A 117 -10.89 4.37 -4.88
CA LYS A 117 -12.03 4.43 -3.94
C LYS A 117 -13.23 5.16 -4.56
N ALA A 118 -13.01 6.30 -5.21
CA ALA A 118 -14.07 7.07 -5.86
C ALA A 118 -14.73 6.30 -7.01
N LEU A 119 -13.93 5.62 -7.83
CA LEU A 119 -14.39 4.80 -8.95
C LEU A 119 -15.11 3.54 -8.48
N HIS A 120 -14.72 2.95 -7.34
CA HIS A 120 -15.41 1.81 -6.76
C HIS A 120 -16.83 2.16 -6.26
N VAL A 121 -17.04 3.38 -5.77
CA VAL A 121 -18.38 3.87 -5.38
C VAL A 121 -19.26 4.17 -6.59
N SER A 122 -18.64 4.52 -7.72
CA SER A 122 -19.32 4.83 -8.98
C SER A 122 -19.56 3.59 -9.87
N ASP A 123 -19.24 2.39 -9.37
CA ASP A 123 -19.33 1.12 -10.10
C ASP A 123 -20.82 0.74 -10.28
N GLY A 124 -21.43 1.27 -11.34
CA GLY A 124 -22.68 0.72 -11.88
C GLY A 124 -22.40 -0.53 -12.71
N ASP A 125 -23.45 -1.20 -13.19
CA ASP A 125 -23.45 -2.50 -13.93
C ASP A 125 -22.52 -2.61 -15.18
N LYS A 126 -21.72 -1.59 -15.51
CA LYS A 126 -20.79 -1.62 -16.65
C LYS A 126 -19.36 -1.89 -16.16
N PRO A 127 -18.58 -2.72 -16.90
CA PRO A 127 -17.17 -2.93 -16.60
C PRO A 127 -16.43 -1.60 -16.64
N ASN A 128 -15.81 -1.24 -15.51
CA ASN A 128 -15.13 0.03 -15.34
C ASN A 128 -13.65 -0.11 -15.75
N ASP A 129 -13.37 -0.01 -17.05
CA ASP A 129 -12.01 -0.03 -17.62
C ASP A 129 -11.07 0.98 -16.91
N THR A 130 -11.61 2.10 -16.43
CA THR A 130 -10.81 3.12 -15.73
C THR A 130 -10.37 2.65 -14.35
N LEU A 131 -11.21 1.89 -13.64
CA LEU A 131 -10.86 1.30 -12.34
C LEU A 131 -9.81 0.20 -12.49
N GLU A 132 -9.93 -0.65 -13.52
CA GLU A 132 -8.91 -1.65 -13.83
C GLU A 132 -7.57 -1.01 -14.18
N ARG A 133 -7.59 0.07 -14.98
CA ARG A 133 -6.38 0.86 -15.27
C ARG A 133 -5.77 1.44 -13.99
N ALA A 134 -6.59 2.01 -13.11
CA ALA A 134 -6.12 2.55 -11.82
C ALA A 134 -5.49 1.46 -10.94
N ARG A 135 -6.12 0.28 -10.83
CA ARG A 135 -5.59 -0.89 -10.11
C ARG A 135 -4.24 -1.34 -10.67
N SER A 136 -4.11 -1.40 -12.00
CA SER A 136 -2.86 -1.78 -12.67
C SER A 136 -1.72 -0.81 -12.34
N VAL A 137 -1.98 0.50 -12.46
CA VAL A 137 -0.96 1.53 -12.14
C VAL A 137 -0.61 1.51 -10.65
N HIS A 138 -1.59 1.32 -9.77
CA HIS A 138 -1.36 1.19 -8.34
C HIS A 138 -0.45 -0.01 -8.02
N ALA A 139 -0.68 -1.17 -8.64
CA ALA A 139 0.16 -2.36 -8.45
C ALA A 139 1.62 -2.11 -8.87
N VAL A 140 1.82 -1.43 -10.01
CA VAL A 140 3.17 -1.01 -10.46
C VAL A 140 3.82 -0.08 -9.43
N ALA A 141 3.06 0.86 -8.88
CA ALA A 141 3.58 1.76 -7.85
C ALA A 141 3.95 1.04 -6.55
N MET A 142 3.16 0.07 -6.10
CA MET A 142 3.47 -0.73 -4.91
C MET A 142 4.76 -1.55 -5.08
N ALA A 143 4.92 -2.20 -6.25
CA ALA A 143 6.15 -2.91 -6.58
C ALA A 143 7.37 -1.97 -6.58
N ARG A 144 7.20 -0.75 -7.08
CA ARG A 144 8.25 0.27 -7.04
C ARG A 144 8.59 0.69 -5.61
N LEU A 145 7.58 0.99 -4.79
CA LEU A 145 7.77 1.37 -3.39
C LEU A 145 8.49 0.27 -2.59
N LEU A 146 8.20 -1.01 -2.82
CA LEU A 146 8.94 -2.12 -2.19
C LEU A 146 10.42 -2.12 -2.56
N ARG A 147 10.76 -1.81 -3.82
CA ARG A 147 12.16 -1.70 -4.26
C ARG A 147 12.86 -0.53 -3.59
N GLU A 148 12.22 0.64 -3.52
CA GLU A 148 12.77 1.85 -2.89
C GLU A 148 12.91 1.66 -1.37
N PHE A 149 11.94 0.99 -0.74
CA PHE A 149 11.98 0.60 0.67
C PHE A 149 13.18 -0.30 0.96
N ARG A 150 13.39 -1.33 0.13
CA ARG A 150 14.58 -2.19 0.22
C ARG A 150 15.85 -1.36 0.06
N HIS A 151 15.93 -0.53 -0.98
CA HIS A 151 17.11 0.31 -1.24
C HIS A 151 17.45 1.21 -0.04
N ALA A 152 16.47 1.90 0.53
CA ALA A 152 16.65 2.74 1.71
C ALA A 152 17.17 1.94 2.93
N LEU A 153 16.66 0.72 3.14
CA LEU A 153 17.16 -0.19 4.19
C LEU A 153 18.60 -0.64 3.96
N LEU A 154 19.01 -0.83 2.70
CA LEU A 154 20.36 -1.28 2.36
C LEU A 154 21.37 -0.12 2.35
N HIS A 155 20.96 1.06 1.92
CA HIS A 155 21.84 2.22 1.75
C HIS A 155 22.12 2.95 3.07
N HIS A 156 21.17 2.90 4.01
CA HIS A 156 21.28 3.55 5.32
C HIS A 156 21.61 2.58 6.46
N ARG A 157 22.28 1.46 6.14
CA ARG A 157 22.78 0.50 7.12
C ARG A 157 23.81 1.16 8.03
N GLU A 158 23.61 1.05 9.34
CA GLU A 158 24.64 1.36 10.32
C GLU A 158 25.46 0.09 10.60
N PRO A 159 26.80 0.10 10.43
CA PRO A 159 27.61 -1.06 10.73
C PRO A 159 27.51 -1.37 12.22
N LEU A 160 27.14 -2.62 12.54
CA LEU A 160 27.11 -3.13 13.90
C LEU A 160 28.50 -2.99 14.53
N ARG A 161 28.56 -2.33 15.69
CA ARG A 161 29.80 -2.32 16.47
C ARG A 161 29.93 -3.66 17.20
N PRO A 162 31.04 -4.40 17.05
CA PRO A 162 31.20 -5.69 17.71
C PRO A 162 31.11 -5.57 19.24
N ASP A 163 31.51 -4.42 19.80
CA ASP A 163 31.46 -4.13 21.23
C ASP A 163 30.03 -4.16 21.82
N THR A 164 29.02 -3.78 21.03
CA THR A 164 27.60 -3.83 21.44
C THR A 164 27.00 -5.23 21.32
N LEU A 165 27.53 -6.09 20.45
CA LEU A 165 27.09 -7.48 20.30
C LEU A 165 27.64 -8.38 21.41
N LEU A 166 28.88 -8.16 21.84
CA LEU A 166 29.53 -8.92 22.91
C LEU A 166 29.00 -8.59 24.31
N SER A 167 28.32 -7.46 24.47
CA SER A 167 27.68 -7.03 25.72
C SER A 167 26.24 -7.51 25.86
N LEU A 168 25.65 -8.11 24.81
CA LEU A 168 24.31 -8.69 24.84
C LEU A 168 24.36 -10.13 25.38
N PRO A 169 23.49 -10.49 26.34
CA PRO A 169 23.44 -11.86 26.84
C PRO A 169 22.95 -12.84 25.75
N PRO A 170 23.50 -14.06 25.67
CA PRO A 170 23.27 -15.03 24.59
C PRO A 170 21.80 -15.46 24.42
N ASN A 171 20.95 -15.25 25.43
CA ASN A 171 19.52 -15.60 25.39
C ASN A 171 18.64 -14.57 24.65
N ARG A 172 19.19 -13.47 24.13
CA ARG A 172 18.41 -12.36 23.53
C ARG A 172 18.53 -12.22 22.00
N VAL A 173 19.33 -13.05 21.33
CA VAL A 173 19.40 -13.07 19.84
C VAL A 173 18.30 -13.92 19.18
N SER A 174 17.35 -14.43 19.98
CA SER A 174 16.16 -15.14 19.51
C SER A 174 15.09 -14.14 19.10
N PHE A 175 14.89 -13.95 17.79
CA PHE A 175 13.67 -13.33 17.28
C PHE A 175 12.57 -14.39 17.27
N HIS A 176 11.80 -14.48 18.36
CA HIS A 176 10.52 -15.19 18.31
C HIS A 176 9.60 -14.43 17.37
N SER A 177 9.47 -14.95 16.13
CA SER A 177 8.32 -14.67 15.28
C SER A 177 7.08 -15.01 16.10
N ASN A 178 6.31 -14.02 16.50
CA ASN A 178 5.04 -14.24 17.21
C ASN A 178 4.03 -14.82 16.21
N ARG A 179 4.20 -16.11 15.92
CA ARG A 179 3.19 -16.93 15.27
C ARG A 179 2.32 -17.42 16.42
N GLU A 180 1.10 -16.89 16.48
CA GLU A 180 0.06 -17.40 17.37
C GLU A 180 -0.13 -18.89 17.03
N GLU A 181 0.43 -19.77 17.86
CA GLU A 181 0.12 -21.19 17.85
C GLU A 181 -0.72 -21.47 19.08
N GLU A 182 -1.94 -21.90 18.80
CA GLU A 182 -2.96 -22.34 19.74
C GLU A 182 -2.41 -23.36 20.73
N GLU A 183 -2.93 -23.24 21.94
CA GLU A 183 -2.91 -24.16 23.07
C GLU A 183 -2.68 -25.62 22.68
N THR A 184 -1.58 -26.21 23.14
CA THR A 184 -1.52 -27.64 23.42
C THR A 184 -0.72 -27.85 24.70
N GLU A 185 -1.47 -28.28 25.72
CA GLU A 185 -0.97 -28.75 27.01
C GLU A 185 0.00 -29.92 26.81
N GLY A 186 1.15 -29.89 27.47
CA GLY A 186 2.11 -31.00 27.41
C GLY A 186 3.39 -30.77 28.21
N GLU A 187 3.35 -31.23 29.47
CA GLU A 187 4.46 -31.83 30.21
C GLU A 187 5.70 -30.97 30.56
N ILE A 188 5.63 -30.50 31.80
CA ILE A 188 6.72 -30.19 32.75
C ILE A 188 7.96 -31.10 32.57
N GLU A 189 9.07 -30.53 32.10
CA GLU A 189 10.41 -31.05 32.40
C GLU A 189 11.19 -30.01 33.22
N GLU A 190 11.59 -30.45 34.40
CA GLU A 190 12.22 -29.71 35.47
C GLU A 190 13.71 -29.48 35.14
N GLU A 191 14.04 -28.37 34.49
CA GLU A 191 15.44 -28.01 34.21
C GLU A 191 16.04 -27.24 35.41
N ILE A 192 17.04 -27.88 36.02
CA ILE A 192 17.71 -27.45 37.26
C ILE A 192 18.47 -26.13 37.03
N HIS A 193 17.96 -25.03 37.58
CA HIS A 193 18.69 -23.76 37.66
C HIS A 193 19.77 -23.81 38.77
N PRO A 194 21.04 -23.42 38.49
CA PRO A 194 22.00 -23.14 39.55
C PRO A 194 21.65 -21.79 40.23
N PRO A 195 21.78 -21.66 41.57
CA PRO A 195 21.41 -20.45 42.28
C PRO A 195 22.56 -19.43 42.22
N GLY A 196 22.28 -18.22 41.77
CA GLY A 196 23.20 -17.08 42.00
C GLY A 196 23.49 -16.15 40.83
N GLN A 197 22.54 -15.88 39.94
CA GLN A 197 22.64 -14.69 39.09
C GLN A 197 21.49 -13.76 39.42
N ASP A 198 21.83 -12.67 40.13
CA ASP A 198 21.03 -11.46 40.21
C ASP A 198 20.62 -11.09 38.77
N ARG A 199 19.36 -11.37 38.43
CA ARG A 199 18.73 -10.83 37.22
C ARG A 199 18.59 -9.34 37.46
N ALA A 200 19.65 -8.59 37.15
CA ALA A 200 19.51 -7.19 36.86
C ALA A 200 18.41 -7.11 35.79
N THR A 201 17.23 -6.62 36.21
CA THR A 201 16.20 -6.14 35.31
C THR A 201 16.80 -4.91 34.63
N VAL A 202 17.69 -5.15 33.66
CA VAL A 202 18.08 -4.15 32.70
C VAL A 202 16.79 -3.81 31.98
N ASP A 203 16.38 -2.55 32.14
CA ASP A 203 15.20 -1.97 31.53
C ASP A 203 15.17 -2.40 30.05
N ASP A 204 14.11 -3.08 29.65
CA ASP A 204 14.01 -3.76 28.35
C ASP A 204 14.12 -2.78 27.17
N ASP A 205 13.98 -1.48 27.46
CA ASP A 205 13.98 -0.35 26.55
C ASP A 205 15.40 0.16 26.20
N ASP A 206 16.44 -0.16 26.98
CA ASP A 206 17.76 0.51 26.89
C ASP A 206 18.77 -0.17 25.95
N LEU A 207 18.41 -1.30 25.33
CA LEU A 207 19.33 -2.10 24.49
C LEU A 207 18.74 -2.45 23.11
N SER A 208 18.00 -1.53 22.51
CA SER A 208 17.57 -1.68 21.11
C SER A 208 18.74 -1.40 20.15
N ILE A 209 19.15 -2.41 19.39
CA ILE A 209 20.11 -2.22 18.30
C ILE A 209 19.36 -1.61 17.12
N ASP A 210 19.55 -0.31 16.91
CA ASP A 210 19.12 0.35 15.68
C ASP A 210 20.09 0.00 14.54
N LEU A 211 19.60 -0.74 13.54
CA LEU A 211 20.37 -1.13 12.36
C LEU A 211 20.19 -0.14 11.20
N VAL A 212 19.38 0.89 11.39
CA VAL A 212 19.00 1.86 10.37
C VAL A 212 19.36 3.26 10.86
N ARG A 213 20.06 4.03 10.04
CA ARG A 213 20.36 5.42 10.40
C ARG A 213 19.06 6.20 10.71
N PRO A 214 18.97 6.97 11.79
CA PRO A 214 17.76 7.73 12.16
C PRO A 214 17.22 8.64 11.03
N ALA A 215 18.11 9.15 10.17
CA ALA A 215 17.74 9.96 9.01
C ALA A 215 16.87 9.23 7.96
N ALA A 216 16.94 7.90 7.89
CA ALA A 216 16.17 7.09 6.95
C ALA A 216 14.78 6.71 7.49
N VAL A 217 14.59 6.75 8.80
CA VAL A 217 13.32 6.43 9.47
C VAL A 217 12.11 7.19 8.90
N PRO A 218 12.15 8.53 8.69
CA PRO A 218 11.00 9.24 8.12
C PRO A 218 10.65 8.74 6.71
N VAL A 219 11.66 8.48 5.87
CA VAL A 219 11.48 7.95 4.51
C VAL A 219 10.84 6.56 4.54
N LEU A 220 11.42 5.65 5.32
CA LEU A 220 10.91 4.27 5.45
C LEU A 220 9.48 4.24 5.97
N ARG A 221 9.17 5.08 6.97
CA ARG A 221 7.83 5.21 7.52
C ARG A 221 6.83 5.70 6.48
N ASP A 222 7.19 6.72 5.69
CA ASP A 222 6.28 7.29 4.71
C ASP A 222 5.98 6.33 3.57
N ILE A 223 6.97 5.53 3.14
CA ILE A 223 6.80 4.42 2.19
C ILE A 223 5.95 3.30 2.79
N ALA A 224 6.28 2.83 4.00
CA ALA A 224 5.57 1.74 4.67
C ALA A 224 4.08 2.06 4.88
N LYS A 225 3.75 3.31 5.23
CA LYS A 225 2.35 3.77 5.34
C LYS A 225 1.56 3.56 4.04
N ARG A 226 2.16 3.85 2.87
CA ARG A 226 1.49 3.63 1.58
C ARG A 226 1.38 2.16 1.24
N LEU A 227 2.40 1.36 1.54
CA LEU A 227 2.37 -0.09 1.33
C LEU A 227 1.25 -0.74 2.16
N ILE A 228 1.13 -0.38 3.44
CA ILE A 228 0.05 -0.88 4.31
C ILE A 228 -1.32 -0.42 3.80
N ALA A 229 -1.48 0.86 3.44
CA ALA A 229 -2.73 1.36 2.85
C ALA A 229 -3.08 0.66 1.53
N GLY A 230 -2.08 0.19 0.79
CA GLY A 230 -2.23 -0.60 -0.43
C GLY A 230 -2.39 -2.11 -0.21
N ASN A 231 -2.51 -2.60 1.03
CA ASN A 231 -2.56 -4.02 1.41
C ASN A 231 -1.29 -4.83 1.07
N HIS A 232 -0.12 -4.21 1.07
CA HIS A 232 1.19 -4.86 0.84
C HIS A 232 2.02 -4.93 2.14
N GLU A 233 1.35 -5.11 3.29
CA GLU A 233 1.99 -5.20 4.60
C GLU A 233 2.92 -6.41 4.70
N GLN A 234 2.48 -7.56 4.19
CA GLN A 234 3.26 -8.79 4.26
C GLN A 234 4.57 -8.69 3.46
N GLU A 235 4.53 -8.15 2.24
CA GLU A 235 5.72 -7.93 1.43
C GLU A 235 6.63 -6.88 2.06
N CYS A 236 6.07 -5.81 2.65
CA CYS A 236 6.84 -4.80 3.38
C CYS A 236 7.62 -5.44 4.54
N CYS A 237 6.96 -6.26 5.36
CA CYS A 237 7.60 -7.00 6.46
C CYS A 237 8.65 -7.99 5.95
N GLN A 238 8.38 -8.72 4.87
CA GLN A 238 9.34 -9.65 4.28
C GLN A 238 10.59 -8.93 3.75
N VAL A 239 10.43 -7.80 3.06
CA VAL A 239 11.54 -6.98 2.58
C VAL A 239 12.37 -6.46 3.75
N TYR A 240 11.72 -5.99 4.82
CA TYR A 240 12.37 -5.54 6.03
C TYR A 240 13.22 -6.64 6.68
N SER A 241 12.61 -7.79 6.97
CA SER A 241 13.28 -8.93 7.61
C SER A 241 14.43 -9.46 6.76
N SER A 242 14.24 -9.60 5.44
CA SER A 242 15.32 -10.07 4.55
C SER A 242 16.47 -9.07 4.44
N ALA A 243 16.19 -7.76 4.39
CA ALA A 243 17.22 -6.74 4.33
C ALA A 243 18.05 -6.69 5.62
N ARG A 244 17.42 -6.89 6.79
CA ARG A 244 18.09 -6.98 8.10
C ARG A 244 18.87 -8.29 8.26
N GLY A 245 18.33 -9.43 7.81
CA GLY A 245 19.02 -10.72 7.84
C GLY A 245 20.38 -10.67 7.14
N VAL A 246 20.42 -10.09 5.93
CA VAL A 246 21.69 -9.90 5.19
C VAL A 246 22.71 -9.07 5.98
N VAL A 247 22.27 -8.05 6.72
CA VAL A 247 23.19 -7.24 7.57
C VAL A 247 23.74 -8.09 8.70
N LEU A 248 22.89 -8.86 9.37
CA LEU A 248 23.30 -9.68 10.50
C LEU A 248 24.28 -10.77 10.07
N ASP A 249 23.98 -11.49 8.99
CA ASP A 249 24.86 -12.53 8.44
C ASP A 249 26.24 -11.96 8.09
N GLU A 250 26.29 -10.80 7.42
CA GLU A 250 27.55 -10.12 7.09
C GLU A 250 28.35 -9.68 8.32
N ASN A 251 27.72 -9.36 9.44
CA ASN A 251 28.40 -8.97 10.67
C ASN A 251 28.81 -10.16 11.53
N LEU A 252 28.02 -11.24 11.55
CA LEU A 252 28.35 -12.50 12.22
C LEU A 252 29.54 -13.21 11.56
N ILE A 253 29.69 -13.13 10.24
CA ILE A 253 30.85 -13.69 9.52
C ILE A 253 32.15 -12.90 9.83
N LYS A 254 32.03 -11.63 10.26
CA LYS A 254 33.18 -10.75 10.57
C LYS A 254 33.64 -10.84 12.03
N LEU A 255 32.87 -11.50 12.89
CA LEU A 255 33.23 -11.83 14.28
C LEU A 255 34.08 -13.11 14.31
#